data_AF-A0A7S0TJJ9-F1
#
_entry.id   AF-A0A7S0TJJ9-F1
#
_cell.length_a   1.000
_cell.length_b   1.000
_cell.length_c   1.000
_cell.angle_alpha   90.00
_cell.angle_beta   90.00
_cell.angle_gamma   90.00
#
_symmetry.space_group_name_H-M   'P 1'
#
loop_
_entity.id
_entity.type
_entity.pdbx_description
1 polymer ?
#
loop_
_entity_poly.entity_id
_entity_poly.type
_entity_poly.pdbx_seq_one_letter_code
_entity_poly.pdbx_strand_id
1 'polypeptide(L)'
;GEAVGCTKGGSQRVVEVLRRATQLDPRWNKAWHRLSLTLFDNISAAAQTSPPHQLSPLVVHAVNGFFQSISLGSERHNLQDTLRLLTLWFKYGGERDVSSALEQAIRLLPIDTWLEVVPQIIARINLPHPVVRSAVHDLLFRIGREHPQVLIYPLTVAGKSSDAVRRDAAQAVLRRMSTVYPELVNQGALVSEELVRVAVLWHEVWAEGLDEASRLLREEGDAEGMREMLLPLHAQMDAGPVTQSESYFASQVGADVAEGKEWLMRWVSSGRDDDLTLAWECYLRVFKVAHRMKEQTKAVDLEQCSPQLLAARNLELAMPGQYRPGHDLVSIQSVRPTLPVISSKQKPRKCTMVGSNGREYTYLLKGHEDLRQDERVMQLFGLVNKCLQLDRECSRRDLAIVRYAVMPLSPSTGLIEWVPDCDTMHSLIRSHREPRKVPVALEHKILMTRAPEYDTVPVINKHEAFEEVMRVTKGDDIDQVMWKKSVSAEDWLERRTRFTRSLATMSMVGYVLGLGDRHPSNLMIQKATGKVVHIDFGDCFEVAMQRQRFPETVPFRLTRMLVNAMEVCGVEGAFRFTSEQAMGVLREFKNSLMALLEAFVHDPLINWRLLTPQPKGVERAQSV
;
A
#
# COMPACT_ATOMS: atom_id res chain seq x y z
N GLY A 1 27.77 33.96 16.88
CA GLY A 1 26.72 34.82 16.32
C GLY A 1 27.07 35.38 14.96
N GLU A 2 27.66 34.61 14.04
CA GLU A 2 28.01 35.08 12.68
C GLU A 2 27.76 33.99 11.63
N ALA A 3 26.52 33.48 11.54
CA ALA A 3 26.15 32.47 10.53
C ALA A 3 24.74 32.65 9.94
N VAL A 4 24.17 33.86 10.01
CA VAL A 4 22.78 34.11 9.57
C VAL A 4 22.69 35.10 8.38
N GLY A 5 23.81 35.62 7.87
CA GLY A 5 23.82 36.65 6.82
C GLY A 5 23.91 36.19 5.36
N CYS A 6 24.17 34.91 5.07
CA CYS A 6 24.63 34.49 3.73
C CYS A 6 23.57 33.90 2.77
N THR A 7 22.30 33.77 3.17
CA THR A 7 21.36 32.88 2.45
C THR A 7 20.57 33.52 1.30
N LYS A 8 20.28 34.83 1.32
CA LYS A 8 19.47 35.46 0.25
C LYS A 8 20.28 35.84 -1.01
N GLY A 9 21.49 36.38 -0.84
CA GLY A 9 22.33 36.80 -1.97
C GLY A 9 22.96 35.63 -2.75
N GLY A 10 23.30 34.54 -2.07
CA GLY A 10 23.87 33.34 -2.71
C GLY A 10 22.86 32.62 -3.63
N SER A 11 21.61 32.47 -3.18
CA SER A 11 20.57 31.79 -3.97
C SER A 11 20.23 32.54 -5.25
N GLN A 12 20.14 33.88 -5.21
CA GLN A 12 19.89 34.69 -6.41
C GLN A 12 21.01 34.56 -7.44
N ARG A 13 22.28 34.56 -7.00
CA ARG A 13 23.43 34.39 -7.88
C ARG A 13 23.45 33.00 -8.52
N VAL A 14 23.07 31.95 -7.79
CA VAL A 14 22.95 30.58 -8.32
C VAL A 14 21.86 30.51 -9.40
N VAL A 15 20.69 31.11 -9.16
CA VAL A 15 19.61 31.17 -10.15
C VAL A 15 20.05 31.90 -11.41
N GLU A 16 20.78 33.01 -11.29
CA GLU A 16 21.30 33.76 -12.43
C GLU A 16 22.28 32.94 -13.27
N VAL A 17 23.22 32.24 -12.63
CA VAL A 17 24.18 31.35 -13.32
C VAL A 17 23.45 30.21 -14.03
N LEU A 18 22.49 29.56 -13.37
CA LEU A 18 21.72 28.46 -13.95
C LEU A 18 20.83 28.95 -15.10
N ARG A 19 20.24 30.14 -14.99
CA ARG A 19 19.49 30.77 -16.09
C ARG A 19 20.39 31.06 -17.29
N ARG A 20 21.61 31.54 -17.04
CA ARG A 20 22.58 31.75 -18.12
C ARG A 20 23.00 30.41 -18.75
N ALA A 21 23.15 29.35 -17.97
CA ALA A 21 23.44 28.02 -18.48
C ALA A 21 22.32 27.50 -19.40
N THR A 22 21.05 27.67 -19.05
CA THR A 22 19.92 27.26 -19.91
C THR A 22 19.76 28.13 -21.16
N GLN A 23 20.21 29.38 -21.13
CA GLN A 23 20.27 30.24 -22.32
C GLN A 23 21.41 29.85 -23.26
N LEU A 24 22.56 29.46 -22.71
CA LEU A 24 23.72 29.04 -23.49
C LEU A 24 23.52 27.66 -24.13
N ASP A 25 22.88 26.74 -23.41
CA ASP A 25 22.48 25.44 -23.95
C ASP A 25 21.00 25.14 -23.62
N PRO A 26 20.08 25.50 -24.53
CA PRO A 26 18.66 25.25 -24.34
C PRO A 26 18.27 23.76 -24.31
N ARG A 27 19.11 22.85 -24.83
CA ARG A 27 18.86 21.41 -24.87
C ARG A 27 19.38 20.69 -23.63
N TRP A 28 20.07 21.38 -22.74
CA TRP A 28 20.65 20.77 -21.55
C TRP A 28 19.62 20.54 -20.45
N ASN A 29 18.99 19.35 -20.47
CA ASN A 29 17.99 18.92 -19.47
C ASN A 29 18.46 19.18 -18.01
N LYS A 30 19.69 18.79 -17.65
CA LYS A 30 20.16 18.90 -16.26
C LYS A 30 20.24 20.36 -15.77
N ALA A 31 20.50 21.32 -16.67
CA ALA A 31 20.50 22.72 -16.32
C ALA A 31 19.08 23.22 -16.04
N TRP A 32 18.11 22.84 -16.88
CA TRP A 32 16.70 23.14 -16.66
C TRP A 32 16.19 22.53 -15.35
N HIS A 33 16.52 21.26 -15.11
CA HIS A 33 16.19 20.56 -13.86
C HIS A 33 16.73 21.31 -12.63
N ARG A 34 18.04 21.59 -12.58
CA ARG A 34 18.68 22.27 -11.44
C ARG A 34 18.16 23.70 -11.23
N LEU A 35 17.91 24.44 -12.32
CA LEU A 35 17.30 25.77 -12.25
C LEU A 35 15.93 25.67 -11.58
N SER A 36 15.08 24.75 -12.07
CA SER A 36 13.70 24.59 -11.60
C SER A 36 13.63 24.11 -10.16
N LEU A 37 14.52 23.19 -9.75
CA LEU A 37 14.64 22.79 -8.36
C LEU A 37 15.04 23.94 -7.44
N THR A 38 16.04 24.74 -7.85
CA THR A 38 16.47 25.90 -7.05
C THR A 38 15.34 26.91 -6.90
N LEU A 39 14.58 27.16 -7.97
CA LEU A 39 13.40 28.01 -7.93
C LEU A 39 12.31 27.42 -7.03
N PHE A 40 12.07 26.12 -7.10
CA PHE A 40 11.11 25.41 -6.25
C PHE A 40 11.44 25.52 -4.76
N ASP A 41 12.71 25.36 -4.39
CA ASP A 41 13.17 25.51 -3.01
C ASP A 41 13.00 26.96 -2.52
N ASN A 42 13.32 27.94 -3.38
CA ASN A 42 13.09 29.36 -3.10
C ASN A 42 11.60 29.68 -2.92
N ILE A 43 10.71 29.12 -3.76
CA ILE A 43 9.25 29.25 -3.62
C ILE A 43 8.79 28.65 -2.30
N SER A 44 9.29 27.46 -1.94
CA SER A 44 8.92 26.75 -0.71
C SER A 44 9.32 27.53 0.53
N ALA A 45 10.52 28.13 0.53
CA ALA A 45 10.98 29.00 1.61
C ALA A 45 10.16 30.31 1.69
N ALA A 46 9.91 30.96 0.54
CA ALA A 46 9.16 32.21 0.50
C ALA A 46 7.66 32.05 0.82
N ALA A 47 7.10 30.86 0.60
CA ALA A 47 5.70 30.56 0.91
C ALA A 47 5.36 30.67 2.41
N GLN A 48 6.36 30.67 3.29
CA GLN A 48 6.15 30.89 4.73
C GLN A 48 5.90 32.36 5.09
N THR A 49 6.35 33.30 4.24
CA THR A 49 6.35 34.73 4.55
C THR A 49 5.57 35.58 3.56
N SER A 50 5.37 35.10 2.34
CA SER A 50 4.80 35.87 1.23
C SER A 50 3.50 35.26 0.72
N PRO A 51 2.48 36.08 0.38
CA PRO A 51 1.22 35.61 -0.16
C PRO A 51 1.39 35.03 -1.59
N PRO A 52 0.49 34.14 -2.04
CA PRO A 52 0.61 33.41 -3.31
C PRO A 52 0.81 34.31 -4.54
N HIS A 53 0.08 35.43 -4.64
CA HIS A 53 0.16 36.35 -5.78
C HIS A 53 1.56 36.96 -6.01
N GLN A 54 2.35 37.17 -4.95
CA GLN A 54 3.73 37.69 -5.08
C GLN A 54 4.70 36.62 -5.59
N LEU A 55 4.34 35.35 -5.43
CA LEU A 55 5.14 34.21 -5.85
C LEU A 55 4.81 33.78 -7.29
N SER A 56 3.66 34.17 -7.83
CA SER A 56 3.19 33.76 -9.17
C SER A 56 4.25 33.88 -10.28
N PRO A 57 5.03 34.98 -10.42
CA PRO A 57 6.05 35.09 -11.46
C PRO A 57 7.17 34.04 -11.30
N LEU A 58 7.57 33.77 -10.06
CA LEU A 58 8.61 32.79 -9.74
C LEU A 58 8.10 31.36 -9.99
N VAL A 59 6.84 31.10 -9.65
CA VAL A 59 6.15 29.83 -9.90
C VAL A 59 6.04 29.57 -11.40
N VAL A 60 5.61 30.55 -12.19
CA VAL A 60 5.55 30.43 -13.66
C VAL A 60 6.93 30.08 -14.25
N HIS A 61 7.99 30.71 -13.74
CA HIS A 61 9.35 30.40 -14.20
C HIS A 61 9.77 28.97 -13.85
N ALA A 62 9.44 28.50 -12.64
CA ALA A 62 9.70 27.12 -12.22
C ALA A 62 8.88 26.11 -13.06
N VAL A 63 7.60 26.38 -13.32
CA VAL A 63 6.73 25.55 -14.17
C VAL A 63 7.31 25.41 -15.58
N ASN A 64 7.71 26.51 -16.21
CA ASN A 64 8.31 26.49 -17.53
C ASN A 64 9.64 25.72 -17.54
N GLY A 65 10.46 25.86 -16.49
CA GLY A 65 11.70 25.13 -16.37
C GLY A 65 11.49 23.62 -16.20
N PHE A 66 10.53 23.19 -15.37
CA PHE A 66 10.17 21.78 -15.23
C PHE A 66 9.59 21.22 -16.53
N PHE A 67 8.74 21.99 -17.23
CA PHE A 67 8.23 21.60 -18.54
C PHE A 67 9.37 21.32 -19.53
N GLN A 68 10.35 22.21 -19.63
CA GLN A 68 11.53 22.00 -20.49
C GLN A 68 12.37 20.82 -20.04
N SER A 69 12.59 20.67 -18.73
CA SER A 69 13.30 19.53 -18.17
C SER A 69 12.63 18.21 -18.58
N ILE A 70 11.33 18.06 -18.33
CA ILE A 70 10.57 16.84 -18.65
C ILE A 70 10.57 16.58 -20.16
N SER A 71 10.36 17.62 -20.98
CA SER A 71 10.30 17.48 -22.45
C SER A 71 11.64 17.04 -23.07
N LEU A 72 12.76 17.50 -22.49
CA LEU A 72 14.12 17.16 -22.94
C LEU A 72 14.69 15.92 -22.25
N GLY A 73 14.04 15.45 -21.18
CA GLY A 73 14.52 14.39 -20.32
C GLY A 73 14.22 13.00 -20.86
N SER A 74 15.21 12.11 -20.76
CA SER A 74 14.95 10.67 -20.85
C SER A 74 14.08 10.23 -19.67
N GLU A 75 13.21 9.24 -19.87
CA GLU A 75 12.24 8.68 -18.89
C GLU A 75 12.77 8.50 -17.45
N ARG A 76 14.08 8.31 -17.28
CA ARG A 76 14.77 8.08 -16.01
C ARG A 76 14.73 9.25 -15.02
N HIS A 77 14.52 10.50 -15.47
CA HIS A 77 14.51 11.69 -14.60
C HIS A 77 13.14 12.38 -14.45
N ASN A 78 12.13 11.90 -15.18
CA ASN A 78 10.87 12.65 -15.35
C ASN A 78 9.92 12.55 -14.16
N LEU A 79 9.96 11.47 -13.37
CA LEU A 79 9.02 11.29 -12.25
C LEU A 79 9.17 12.39 -11.18
N GLN A 80 10.40 12.73 -10.80
CA GLN A 80 10.67 13.76 -9.80
C GLN A 80 10.13 15.13 -10.26
N ASP A 81 10.46 15.53 -11.48
CA ASP A 81 10.05 16.83 -12.01
C ASP A 81 8.53 16.89 -12.21
N THR A 82 7.92 15.77 -12.60
CA THR A 82 6.46 15.66 -12.72
C THR A 82 5.78 15.79 -11.36
N LEU A 83 6.29 15.15 -10.30
CA LEU A 83 5.75 15.30 -8.94
C LEU A 83 5.88 16.74 -8.44
N ARG A 84 7.00 17.42 -8.71
CA ARG A 84 7.19 18.84 -8.35
C ARG A 84 6.26 19.76 -9.12
N LEU A 85 6.04 19.48 -10.40
CA LEU A 85 5.05 20.18 -11.22
C LEU A 85 3.64 20.02 -10.65
N LEU A 86 3.25 18.81 -10.21
CA LEU A 86 1.98 18.58 -9.52
C LEU A 86 1.87 19.36 -8.20
N THR A 87 2.95 19.43 -7.40
CA THR A 87 2.96 20.23 -6.17
C THR A 87 2.70 21.71 -6.46
N LEU A 88 3.38 22.28 -7.46
CA LEU A 88 3.16 23.67 -7.86
C LEU A 88 1.74 23.87 -8.38
N TRP A 89 1.22 22.93 -9.17
CA TRP A 89 -0.13 23.01 -9.71
C TRP A 89 -1.20 23.02 -8.62
N PHE A 90 -1.17 22.06 -7.69
CA PHE A 90 -2.21 21.97 -6.67
C PHE A 90 -2.13 23.08 -5.63
N LYS A 91 -0.96 23.71 -5.42
CA LYS A 91 -0.78 24.79 -4.45
C LYS A 91 -1.03 26.18 -5.04
N TYR A 92 -0.60 26.44 -6.27
CA TYR A 92 -0.62 27.78 -6.89
C TYR A 92 -1.45 27.87 -8.16
N GLY A 93 -2.02 26.77 -8.66
CA GLY A 93 -2.77 26.73 -9.91
C GLY A 93 -4.09 27.52 -9.91
N GLY A 94 -4.51 28.08 -8.77
CA GLY A 94 -5.63 29.02 -8.73
C GLY A 94 -5.29 30.41 -9.28
N GLU A 95 -4.01 30.77 -9.30
CA GLU A 95 -3.54 32.05 -9.83
C GLU A 95 -3.59 32.04 -11.37
N ARG A 96 -4.12 33.10 -11.98
CA ARG A 96 -4.40 33.16 -13.43
C ARG A 96 -3.16 32.87 -14.30
N ASP A 97 -2.04 33.49 -13.97
CA ASP A 97 -0.78 33.34 -14.73
C ASP A 97 -0.21 31.92 -14.61
N VAL A 98 -0.33 31.33 -13.42
CA VAL A 98 0.14 29.97 -13.13
C VAL A 98 -0.75 28.94 -13.82
N SER A 99 -2.07 29.10 -13.77
CA SER A 99 -3.02 28.21 -14.47
C SER A 99 -2.76 28.20 -15.98
N SER A 100 -2.57 29.37 -16.59
CA SER A 100 -2.27 29.48 -18.02
C SER A 100 -0.98 28.74 -18.40
N ALA A 101 0.10 28.95 -17.64
CA ALA A 101 1.37 28.26 -17.87
C ALA A 101 1.25 26.74 -17.69
N LEU A 102 0.52 26.28 -16.68
CA LEU A 102 0.29 24.85 -16.43
C LEU A 102 -0.59 24.20 -17.50
N GLU A 103 -1.67 24.84 -17.92
CA GLU A 103 -2.53 24.34 -18.99
C GLU A 103 -1.77 24.22 -20.32
N GLN A 104 -0.84 25.13 -20.59
CA GLN A 104 0.05 25.02 -21.74
C GLN A 104 1.01 23.84 -21.57
N ALA A 105 1.68 23.71 -20.41
CA ALA A 105 2.58 22.60 -20.13
C ALA A 105 1.88 21.24 -20.23
N ILE A 106 0.71 21.09 -19.62
CA ILE A 106 -0.10 19.87 -19.64
C ILE A 106 -0.54 19.50 -21.05
N ARG A 107 -0.84 20.47 -21.91
CA ARG A 107 -1.20 20.21 -23.32
C ARG A 107 -0.02 19.72 -24.14
N LEU A 108 1.17 20.27 -23.91
CA LEU A 108 2.36 19.99 -24.71
C LEU A 108 3.14 18.74 -24.27
N LEU A 109 3.08 18.37 -22.99
CA LEU A 109 3.76 17.17 -22.50
C LEU A 109 3.10 15.89 -23.02
N PRO A 110 3.89 14.85 -23.39
CA PRO A 110 3.38 13.53 -23.75
C PRO A 110 2.53 12.92 -22.65
N ILE A 111 1.47 12.19 -23.02
CA ILE A 111 0.54 11.58 -22.06
C ILE A 111 1.23 10.55 -21.16
N ASP A 112 2.21 9.80 -21.68
CA ASP A 112 3.00 8.81 -20.94
C ASP A 112 3.66 9.36 -19.67
N THR A 113 4.02 10.66 -19.68
CA THR A 113 4.61 11.37 -18.53
C THR A 113 3.73 11.27 -17.28
N TRP A 114 2.42 11.28 -17.46
CA TRP A 114 1.46 11.39 -16.37
C TRP A 114 1.08 10.03 -15.77
N LEU A 115 1.39 8.92 -16.45
CA LEU A 115 0.91 7.59 -16.08
C LEU A 115 1.40 7.16 -14.69
N GLU A 116 2.66 7.45 -14.36
CA GLU A 116 3.24 7.11 -13.05
C GLU A 116 2.68 7.95 -11.90
N VAL A 117 2.10 9.12 -12.19
CA VAL A 117 1.55 10.04 -11.18
C VAL A 117 0.02 10.07 -11.18
N VAL A 118 -0.63 9.21 -11.95
CA VAL A 118 -2.10 9.03 -11.97
C VAL A 118 -2.68 8.95 -10.56
N PRO A 119 -2.14 8.12 -9.64
CA PRO A 119 -2.81 8.02 -8.35
C PRO A 119 -2.63 9.32 -7.53
N GLN A 120 -1.58 10.13 -7.71
CA GLN A 120 -1.48 11.49 -7.12
C GLN A 120 -2.52 12.46 -7.70
N ILE A 121 -2.76 12.38 -9.01
CA ILE A 121 -3.79 13.22 -9.68
C ILE A 121 -5.18 12.84 -9.16
N ILE A 122 -5.48 11.54 -9.08
CA ILE A 122 -6.77 11.04 -8.59
C ILE A 122 -6.97 11.37 -7.11
N ALA A 123 -5.94 11.37 -6.27
CA ALA A 123 -6.05 11.80 -4.88
C ALA A 123 -6.60 13.24 -4.75
N ARG A 124 -6.44 14.08 -5.78
CA ARG A 124 -6.88 15.49 -5.81
C ARG A 124 -8.04 15.76 -6.79
N ILE A 125 -8.81 14.73 -7.17
CA ILE A 125 -9.93 14.86 -8.12
C ILE A 125 -11.07 15.78 -7.64
N ASN A 126 -11.21 15.98 -6.33
CA ASN A 126 -12.24 16.79 -5.67
C ASN A 126 -11.73 18.16 -5.19
N LEU A 127 -10.65 18.70 -5.78
CA LEU A 127 -10.13 20.02 -5.38
C LEU A 127 -11.21 21.11 -5.42
N PRO A 128 -11.19 22.05 -4.46
CA PRO A 128 -12.22 23.08 -4.35
C PRO A 128 -12.13 24.11 -5.49
N HIS A 129 -10.92 24.41 -5.97
CA HIS A 129 -10.71 25.42 -7.01
C HIS A 129 -11.23 24.93 -8.37
N PRO A 130 -12.25 25.59 -8.98
CA PRO A 130 -12.95 25.05 -10.14
C PRO A 130 -12.07 24.95 -11.39
N VAL A 131 -11.16 25.92 -11.60
CA VAL A 131 -10.24 25.93 -12.76
C VAL A 131 -9.30 24.72 -12.71
N VAL A 132 -8.62 24.53 -11.57
CA VAL A 132 -7.71 23.39 -11.34
C VAL A 132 -8.46 22.07 -11.44
N ARG A 133 -9.66 21.98 -10.84
CA ARG A 133 -10.49 20.77 -10.91
C ARG A 133 -10.87 20.41 -12.36
N SER A 134 -11.28 21.40 -13.17
CA SER A 134 -11.59 21.17 -14.59
C SER A 134 -10.36 20.66 -15.34
N ALA A 135 -9.20 21.30 -15.15
CA ALA A 135 -7.94 20.89 -15.78
C ALA A 135 -7.52 19.46 -15.36
N VAL A 136 -7.73 19.06 -14.10
CA VAL A 136 -7.52 17.68 -13.63
C VAL A 136 -8.45 16.70 -14.35
N HIS A 137 -9.75 17.02 -14.44
CA HIS A 137 -10.73 16.15 -15.10
C HIS A 137 -10.42 15.99 -16.60
N ASP A 138 -9.97 17.05 -17.26
CA ASP A 138 -9.60 17.01 -18.67
C ASP A 138 -8.27 16.25 -18.91
N LEU A 139 -7.29 16.38 -18.01
CA LEU A 139 -6.07 15.57 -18.06
C LEU A 139 -6.40 14.08 -17.87
N LEU A 140 -7.19 13.73 -16.86
CA LEU A 140 -7.63 12.35 -16.65
C LEU A 140 -8.40 11.81 -17.86
N PHE A 141 -9.27 12.61 -18.47
CA PHE A 141 -9.96 12.20 -19.68
C PHE A 141 -9.00 11.99 -20.87
N ARG A 142 -7.99 12.85 -21.05
CA ARG A 142 -6.95 12.66 -22.08
C ARG A 142 -6.14 11.39 -21.86
N ILE A 143 -5.71 11.14 -20.62
CA ILE A 143 -5.05 9.87 -20.24
C ILE A 143 -5.98 8.70 -20.55
N GLY A 144 -7.27 8.79 -20.19
CA GLY A 144 -8.24 7.74 -20.44
C GLY A 144 -8.54 7.48 -21.92
N ARG A 145 -8.33 8.47 -22.79
CA ARG A 145 -8.48 8.29 -24.24
C ARG A 145 -7.35 7.48 -24.85
N GLU A 146 -6.11 7.70 -24.40
CA GLU A 146 -4.91 7.04 -24.96
C GLU A 146 -4.53 5.76 -24.20
N HIS A 147 -4.65 5.77 -22.87
CA HIS A 147 -4.29 4.67 -21.97
C HIS A 147 -5.45 4.32 -21.01
N PRO A 148 -6.63 3.89 -21.51
CA PRO A 148 -7.81 3.68 -20.68
C PRO A 148 -7.56 2.68 -19.54
N GLN A 149 -6.78 1.63 -19.78
CA GLN A 149 -6.47 0.56 -18.83
C GLN A 149 -5.83 1.07 -17.52
N VAL A 150 -5.07 2.17 -17.56
CA VAL A 150 -4.42 2.75 -16.38
C VAL A 150 -5.44 3.37 -15.41
N LEU A 151 -6.57 3.85 -15.94
CA LEU A 151 -7.54 4.60 -15.15
C LEU A 151 -8.71 3.78 -14.64
N ILE A 152 -9.01 2.62 -15.24
CA ILE A 152 -10.19 1.83 -14.88
C ILE A 152 -10.21 1.51 -13.38
N TYR A 153 -9.17 0.88 -12.84
CA TYR A 153 -9.15 0.52 -11.41
C TYR A 153 -9.11 1.76 -10.50
N PRO A 154 -8.18 2.73 -10.66
CA PRO A 154 -8.11 3.89 -9.76
C PRO A 154 -9.39 4.75 -9.77
N LEU A 155 -10.03 4.94 -10.93
CA LEU A 155 -11.29 5.67 -11.01
C LEU A 155 -12.46 4.89 -10.44
N THR A 156 -12.52 3.56 -10.64
CA THR A 156 -13.57 2.71 -10.05
C THR A 156 -13.51 2.76 -8.52
N VAL A 157 -12.30 2.71 -7.94
CA VAL A 157 -12.09 2.89 -6.49
C VAL A 157 -12.56 4.26 -6.03
N ALA A 158 -12.16 5.32 -6.74
CA ALA A 158 -12.58 6.68 -6.41
C ALA A 158 -14.11 6.87 -6.55
N GLY A 159 -14.74 6.19 -7.50
CA GLY A 159 -16.18 6.14 -7.72
C GLY A 159 -16.98 5.35 -6.67
N LYS A 160 -16.29 4.66 -5.74
CA LYS A 160 -16.85 3.98 -4.55
C LYS A 160 -16.47 4.69 -3.24
N SER A 161 -15.98 5.93 -3.32
CA SER A 161 -15.60 6.73 -2.16
C SER A 161 -16.80 7.08 -1.26
N SER A 162 -16.56 7.17 0.05
CA SER A 162 -17.53 7.70 1.03
C SER A 162 -17.75 9.20 0.87
N ASP A 163 -16.70 9.96 0.52
CA ASP A 163 -16.81 11.36 0.13
C ASP A 163 -17.61 11.50 -1.18
N ALA A 164 -18.79 12.13 -1.08
CA ALA A 164 -19.71 12.34 -2.19
C ALA A 164 -19.11 13.18 -3.32
N VAL A 165 -18.37 14.26 -3.02
CA VAL A 165 -17.78 15.14 -4.04
C VAL A 165 -16.73 14.38 -4.84
N ARG A 166 -15.92 13.59 -4.14
CA ARG A 166 -14.91 12.72 -4.77
C ARG A 166 -15.55 11.64 -5.63
N ARG A 167 -16.57 10.97 -5.10
CA ARG A 167 -17.33 9.94 -5.81
C ARG A 167 -17.93 10.49 -7.10
N ASP A 168 -18.64 11.60 -7.01
CA ASP A 168 -19.35 12.18 -8.15
C ASP A 168 -18.38 12.69 -9.22
N ALA A 169 -17.23 13.25 -8.83
CA ALA A 169 -16.17 13.66 -9.74
C ALA A 169 -15.55 12.46 -10.48
N ALA A 170 -15.24 11.36 -9.78
CA ALA A 170 -14.72 10.14 -10.40
C ALA A 170 -15.73 9.51 -11.35
N GLN A 171 -17.00 9.44 -10.95
CA GLN A 171 -18.09 8.95 -11.80
C GLN A 171 -18.30 9.83 -13.03
N ALA A 172 -18.11 11.16 -12.94
CA ALA A 172 -18.17 12.03 -14.10
C ALA A 172 -17.08 11.72 -15.14
N VAL A 173 -15.85 11.44 -14.69
CA VAL A 173 -14.76 11.02 -15.59
C VAL A 173 -15.04 9.64 -16.19
N LEU A 174 -15.52 8.68 -15.39
CA LEU A 174 -15.92 7.35 -15.89
C LEU A 174 -17.04 7.43 -16.93
N ARG A 175 -18.07 8.27 -16.71
CA ARG A 175 -19.14 8.52 -17.68
C ARG A 175 -18.62 9.14 -18.98
N ARG A 176 -17.60 10.01 -18.91
CA ARG A 176 -16.94 10.51 -20.12
C ARG A 176 -16.14 9.40 -20.81
N MET A 177 -15.46 8.54 -20.07
CA MET A 177 -14.73 7.41 -20.63
C MET A 177 -15.65 6.38 -21.27
N SER A 178 -16.83 6.13 -20.70
CA SER A 178 -17.79 5.16 -21.22
C SER A 178 -18.39 5.57 -22.57
N THR A 179 -18.26 6.84 -23.00
CA THR A 179 -18.64 7.23 -24.37
C THR A 179 -17.62 6.78 -25.42
N VAL A 180 -16.36 6.54 -25.01
CA VAL A 180 -15.27 6.10 -25.89
C VAL A 180 -15.01 4.60 -25.75
N TYR A 181 -15.00 4.10 -24.52
CA TYR A 181 -14.73 2.70 -24.17
C TYR A 181 -15.84 2.12 -23.26
N PRO A 182 -17.09 1.99 -23.75
CA PRO A 182 -18.22 1.53 -22.94
C PRO A 182 -17.99 0.14 -22.36
N GLU A 183 -17.52 -0.79 -23.18
CA GLU A 183 -17.33 -2.19 -22.79
C GLU A 183 -16.26 -2.32 -21.71
N LEU A 184 -15.09 -1.72 -21.91
CA LEU A 184 -14.00 -1.74 -20.94
C LEU A 184 -14.40 -1.15 -19.57
N VAL A 185 -15.17 -0.04 -19.56
CA VAL A 185 -15.66 0.56 -18.30
C VAL A 185 -16.65 -0.36 -17.60
N ASN A 186 -17.58 -0.98 -18.35
CA ASN A 186 -18.54 -1.93 -17.80
C ASN A 186 -17.84 -3.19 -17.24
N GLN A 187 -16.88 -3.74 -17.98
CA GLN A 187 -16.07 -4.87 -17.54
C GLN A 187 -15.25 -4.53 -16.29
N GLY A 188 -14.68 -3.33 -16.23
CA GLY A 188 -13.96 -2.82 -15.06
C GLY A 188 -14.84 -2.74 -13.82
N ALA A 189 -16.04 -2.20 -13.96
CA ALA A 189 -17.03 -2.12 -12.88
C ALA A 189 -17.45 -3.52 -12.40
N LEU A 190 -17.83 -4.40 -13.34
CA LEU A 190 -18.22 -5.79 -13.08
C LEU A 190 -17.14 -6.54 -12.29
N VAL A 191 -15.91 -6.57 -12.81
CA VAL A 191 -14.79 -7.27 -12.17
C VAL A 191 -14.49 -6.69 -10.79
N SER A 192 -14.53 -5.36 -10.64
CA SER A 192 -14.30 -4.72 -9.35
C SER A 192 -15.39 -5.04 -8.33
N GLU A 193 -16.67 -4.97 -8.69
CA GLU A 193 -17.80 -5.25 -7.79
C GLU A 193 -17.83 -6.70 -7.36
N GLU A 194 -17.67 -7.62 -8.31
CA GLU A 194 -17.73 -9.05 -8.02
C GLU A 194 -16.50 -9.55 -7.25
N LEU A 195 -15.31 -9.00 -7.49
CA LEU A 195 -14.15 -9.28 -6.63
C LEU A 195 -14.33 -8.73 -5.21
N VAL A 196 -14.98 -7.58 -5.04
CA VAL A 196 -15.31 -7.05 -3.71
C VAL A 196 -16.31 -7.97 -3.00
N ARG A 197 -17.34 -8.44 -3.69
CA ARG A 197 -18.32 -9.40 -3.16
C ARG A 197 -17.66 -10.71 -2.70
N VAL A 198 -16.70 -11.21 -3.47
CA VAL A 198 -16.00 -12.47 -3.19
C VAL A 198 -14.89 -12.30 -2.13
N ALA A 199 -14.39 -11.08 -1.92
CA ALA A 199 -13.36 -10.80 -0.93
C ALA A 199 -13.86 -11.01 0.50
N VAL A 200 -15.13 -10.67 0.77
CA VAL A 200 -15.78 -10.81 2.08
C VAL A 200 -17.23 -11.27 1.91
N LEU A 201 -17.53 -12.47 2.38
CA LEU A 201 -18.87 -13.06 2.27
C LEU A 201 -19.80 -12.54 3.38
N TRP A 202 -21.12 -12.60 3.17
CA TRP A 202 -22.10 -12.09 4.15
C TRP A 202 -21.93 -12.67 5.56
N HIS A 203 -21.71 -13.98 5.69
CA HIS A 203 -21.48 -14.58 7.01
C HIS A 203 -20.19 -14.10 7.68
N GLU A 204 -19.20 -13.62 6.92
CA GLU A 204 -17.99 -13.02 7.48
C GLU A 204 -18.25 -11.59 7.93
N VAL A 205 -18.93 -10.79 7.09
CA VAL A 205 -19.37 -9.43 7.42
C VAL A 205 -20.21 -9.43 8.71
N TRP A 206 -21.19 -10.34 8.80
CA TRP A 206 -22.03 -10.47 9.98
C TRP A 206 -21.28 -10.99 11.21
N ALA A 207 -20.40 -11.99 11.07
CA ALA A 207 -19.62 -12.48 12.20
C ALA A 207 -18.71 -11.39 12.79
N GLU A 208 -18.01 -10.63 11.94
CA GLU A 208 -17.12 -9.55 12.37
C GLU A 208 -17.88 -8.33 12.88
N GLY A 209 -18.95 -7.93 12.19
CA GLY A 209 -19.76 -6.79 12.59
C GLY A 209 -20.45 -6.99 13.93
N LEU A 210 -20.93 -8.21 14.22
CA LEU A 210 -21.52 -8.55 15.52
C LEU A 210 -20.48 -8.65 16.64
N ASP A 211 -19.28 -9.16 16.34
CA ASP A 211 -18.17 -9.19 17.30
C ASP A 211 -17.77 -7.78 17.72
N GLU A 212 -17.61 -6.88 16.74
CA GLU A 212 -17.28 -5.47 16.98
C GLU A 212 -18.41 -4.71 17.68
N ALA A 213 -19.66 -4.91 17.27
CA ALA A 213 -20.81 -4.31 17.96
C ALA A 213 -20.91 -4.78 19.43
N SER A 214 -20.58 -6.05 19.71
CA SER A 214 -20.56 -6.57 21.08
C SER A 214 -19.43 -5.92 21.90
N ARG A 215 -18.28 -5.68 21.29
CA ARG A 215 -17.13 -5.00 21.92
C ARG A 215 -17.50 -3.58 22.33
N LEU A 216 -18.07 -2.80 21.41
CA LEU A 216 -18.50 -1.41 21.65
C LEU A 216 -19.51 -1.33 22.81
N LEU A 217 -20.50 -2.22 22.83
CA LEU A 217 -21.50 -2.22 23.90
C LEU A 217 -20.92 -2.64 25.26
N ARG A 218 -20.12 -3.72 25.31
CA ARG A 218 -19.72 -4.35 26.59
C ARG A 218 -18.46 -3.76 27.20
N GLU A 219 -17.50 -3.36 26.37
CA GLU A 219 -16.20 -2.86 26.82
C GLU A 219 -16.19 -1.34 26.90
N GLU A 220 -16.80 -0.67 25.92
CA GLU A 220 -16.77 0.80 25.81
C GLU A 220 -18.08 1.46 26.32
N GLY A 221 -19.16 0.69 26.47
CA GLY A 221 -20.47 1.23 26.84
C GLY A 221 -21.10 2.11 25.75
N ASP A 222 -20.59 2.03 24.51
CA ASP A 222 -21.02 2.85 23.39
C ASP A 222 -22.15 2.19 22.61
N ALA A 223 -23.38 2.44 23.07
CA ALA A 223 -24.58 1.90 22.45
C ALA A 223 -24.90 2.59 21.10
N GLU A 224 -24.46 3.83 20.91
CA GLU A 224 -24.67 4.57 19.65
C GLU A 224 -23.72 4.06 18.57
N GLY A 225 -22.43 3.88 18.90
CA GLY A 225 -21.46 3.24 18.00
C GLY A 225 -21.88 1.81 17.62
N MET A 226 -22.40 1.03 18.57
CA MET A 226 -22.99 -0.28 18.26
C MET A 226 -24.12 -0.16 17.22
N ARG A 227 -25.02 0.81 17.36
CA ARG A 227 -26.11 1.05 16.40
C ARG A 227 -25.55 1.41 15.02
N GLU A 228 -24.61 2.33 14.93
CA GLU A 228 -23.97 2.73 13.67
C GLU A 228 -23.29 1.55 12.97
N MET A 229 -22.75 0.59 13.74
CA MET A 229 -22.17 -0.65 13.20
C MET A 229 -23.21 -1.64 12.67
N LEU A 230 -24.37 -1.77 13.33
CA LEU A 230 -25.41 -2.75 12.95
C LEU A 230 -26.30 -2.28 11.79
N LEU A 231 -26.56 -0.97 11.66
CA LEU A 231 -27.46 -0.44 10.63
C LEU A 231 -27.04 -0.80 9.19
N PRO A 232 -25.75 -0.69 8.79
CA PRO A 232 -25.30 -1.13 7.48
C PRO A 232 -25.48 -2.62 7.22
N LEU A 233 -25.36 -3.47 8.24
CA LEU A 233 -25.58 -4.92 8.13
C LEU A 233 -27.05 -5.23 7.81
N HIS A 234 -27.96 -4.55 8.50
CA HIS A 234 -29.39 -4.65 8.21
C HIS A 234 -29.73 -4.13 6.82
N ALA A 235 -29.17 -2.99 6.41
CA ALA A 235 -29.36 -2.46 5.06
C ALA A 235 -28.87 -3.43 3.98
N GLN A 236 -27.78 -4.17 4.23
CA GLN A 236 -27.31 -5.23 3.34
C GLN A 236 -28.34 -6.37 3.21
N MET A 237 -28.94 -6.81 4.32
CA MET A 237 -29.97 -7.85 4.30
C MET A 237 -31.28 -7.38 3.66
N ASP A 238 -31.68 -6.13 3.89
CA ASP A 238 -32.87 -5.52 3.29
C ASP A 238 -32.77 -5.40 1.77
N ALA A 239 -31.55 -5.17 1.25
CA ALA A 239 -31.31 -5.12 -0.20
C ALA A 239 -31.59 -6.46 -0.90
N GLY A 240 -31.63 -7.56 -0.14
CA GLY A 240 -31.94 -8.89 -0.62
C GLY A 240 -30.73 -9.63 -1.21
N PRO A 241 -30.74 -10.97 -1.19
CA PRO A 241 -29.64 -11.77 -1.72
C PRO A 241 -29.62 -11.75 -3.25
N VAL A 242 -28.43 -11.60 -3.82
CA VAL A 242 -28.15 -11.60 -5.27
C VAL A 242 -27.57 -12.95 -5.71
N THR A 243 -26.80 -13.61 -4.84
CA THR A 243 -26.10 -14.87 -5.16
C THR A 243 -26.65 -16.05 -4.37
N GLN A 244 -26.37 -17.28 -4.84
CA GLN A 244 -26.84 -18.50 -4.16
C GLN A 244 -26.30 -18.59 -2.73
N SER A 245 -25.03 -18.20 -2.52
CA SER A 245 -24.42 -18.13 -1.19
C SER A 245 -25.13 -17.14 -0.28
N GLU A 246 -25.52 -15.98 -0.80
CA GLU A 246 -26.26 -14.95 -0.05
C GLU A 246 -27.68 -15.44 0.28
N SER A 247 -28.37 -16.07 -0.68
CA SER A 247 -29.70 -16.67 -0.45
C SER A 247 -29.64 -17.77 0.60
N TYR A 248 -28.60 -18.61 0.57
CA TYR A 248 -28.38 -19.64 1.57
C TYR A 248 -28.21 -19.02 2.96
N PHE A 249 -27.33 -18.03 3.12
CA PHE A 249 -27.15 -17.36 4.41
C PHE A 249 -28.45 -16.70 4.89
N ALA A 250 -29.13 -15.94 4.02
CA ALA A 250 -30.39 -15.29 4.35
C ALA A 250 -31.48 -16.29 4.78
N SER A 251 -31.53 -17.48 4.17
CA SER A 251 -32.46 -18.54 4.59
C SER A 251 -32.19 -19.08 5.99
N GLN A 252 -30.94 -19.02 6.46
CA GLN A 252 -30.53 -19.54 7.77
C GLN A 252 -30.75 -18.54 8.90
N VAL A 253 -30.58 -17.23 8.65
CA VAL A 253 -30.58 -16.20 9.70
C VAL A 253 -31.62 -15.10 9.51
N GLY A 254 -32.33 -15.05 8.38
CA GLY A 254 -33.16 -13.91 8.00
C GLY A 254 -34.28 -13.58 9.00
N ALA A 255 -34.91 -14.60 9.60
CA ALA A 255 -35.94 -14.40 10.63
C ALA A 255 -35.36 -13.75 11.90
N ASP A 256 -34.24 -14.28 12.41
CA ASP A 256 -33.56 -13.72 13.59
C ASP A 256 -33.02 -12.32 13.33
N VAL A 257 -32.53 -12.03 12.12
CA VAL A 257 -32.07 -10.69 11.73
C VAL A 257 -33.23 -9.70 11.73
N ALA A 258 -34.37 -10.06 11.13
CA ALA A 258 -35.54 -9.20 11.07
C ALA A 258 -36.11 -8.90 12.47
N GLU A 259 -36.21 -9.94 13.32
CA GLU A 259 -36.62 -9.79 14.71
C GLU A 259 -35.64 -8.91 15.50
N GLY A 260 -34.34 -9.17 15.37
CA GLY A 260 -33.29 -8.37 16.02
C GLY A 260 -33.32 -6.90 15.60
N LYS A 261 -33.63 -6.61 14.33
CA LYS A 261 -33.80 -5.24 13.81
C LYS A 261 -35.00 -4.54 14.43
N GLU A 262 -36.12 -5.24 14.56
CA GLU A 262 -37.33 -4.68 15.15
C GLU A 262 -37.09 -4.28 16.62
N TRP A 263 -36.46 -5.16 17.40
CA TRP A 263 -36.08 -4.88 18.78
C TRP A 263 -35.08 -3.73 18.88
N LEU A 264 -34.08 -3.69 17.98
CA LEU A 264 -33.12 -2.58 17.92
C LEU A 264 -33.83 -1.23 17.66
N MET A 265 -34.77 -1.18 16.71
CA MET A 265 -35.53 0.04 16.42
C MET A 265 -36.46 0.45 17.56
N ARG A 266 -37.07 -0.52 18.25
CA ARG A 266 -37.86 -0.26 19.46
C ARG A 266 -36.99 0.33 20.56
N TRP A 267 -35.82 -0.24 20.83
CA TRP A 267 -34.87 0.30 21.78
C TRP A 267 -34.46 1.74 21.45
N VAL A 268 -34.21 2.06 20.18
CA VAL A 268 -33.91 3.45 19.74
C VAL A 268 -35.05 4.42 20.09
N SER A 269 -36.30 3.95 20.05
CA SER A 269 -37.46 4.77 20.40
C SER A 269 -37.79 4.81 21.90
N SER A 270 -37.55 3.71 22.62
CA SER A 270 -38.00 3.50 24.00
C SER A 270 -36.91 3.77 25.05
N GLY A 271 -35.64 3.59 24.68
CA GLY A 271 -34.49 3.66 25.59
C GLY A 271 -34.43 2.55 26.64
N ARG A 272 -35.22 1.47 26.50
CA ARG A 272 -35.30 0.40 27.52
C ARG A 272 -34.29 -0.71 27.29
N ASP A 273 -33.50 -1.04 28.30
CA ASP A 273 -32.47 -2.10 28.23
C ASP A 273 -33.04 -3.50 27.93
N ASP A 274 -34.30 -3.75 28.30
CA ASP A 274 -35.00 -5.01 27.98
C ASP A 274 -35.13 -5.22 26.46
N ASP A 275 -35.46 -4.15 25.72
CA ASP A 275 -35.59 -4.20 24.26
C ASP A 275 -34.23 -4.50 23.60
N LEU A 276 -33.14 -3.93 24.14
CA LEU A 276 -31.78 -4.19 23.68
C LEU A 276 -31.33 -5.63 23.99
N THR A 277 -31.71 -6.16 25.16
CA THR A 277 -31.40 -7.54 25.56
C THR A 277 -32.04 -8.53 24.60
N LEU A 278 -33.31 -8.33 24.25
CA LEU A 278 -34.03 -9.16 23.27
C LEU A 278 -33.39 -9.09 21.87
N ALA A 279 -32.95 -7.90 21.44
CA ALA A 279 -32.20 -7.76 20.19
C ALA A 279 -30.92 -8.60 20.20
N TRP A 280 -30.17 -8.57 21.31
CA TRP A 280 -28.92 -9.33 21.45
C TRP A 280 -29.12 -10.84 21.51
N GLU A 281 -30.22 -11.34 22.07
CA GLU A 281 -30.55 -12.76 21.98
C GLU A 281 -30.66 -13.22 20.51
N CYS A 282 -31.28 -12.41 19.67
CA CYS A 282 -31.37 -12.66 18.22
C CYS A 282 -29.98 -12.60 17.57
N TYR A 283 -29.21 -11.54 17.84
CA TYR A 283 -27.86 -11.38 17.29
C TYR A 283 -26.90 -12.49 17.71
N LEU A 284 -27.00 -13.02 18.92
CA LEU A 284 -26.19 -14.16 19.36
C LEU A 284 -26.51 -15.45 18.58
N ARG A 285 -27.78 -15.66 18.18
CA ARG A 285 -28.15 -16.78 17.29
C ARG A 285 -27.55 -16.59 15.90
N VAL A 286 -27.66 -15.40 15.34
CA VAL A 286 -27.05 -15.03 14.05
C VAL A 286 -25.53 -15.22 14.10
N PHE A 287 -24.86 -14.72 15.14
CA PHE A 287 -23.42 -14.85 15.33
C PHE A 287 -22.96 -16.31 15.36
N LYS A 288 -23.65 -17.18 16.08
CA LYS A 288 -23.32 -18.62 16.13
C LYS A 288 -23.34 -19.27 14.75
N VAL A 289 -24.34 -18.94 13.92
CA VAL A 289 -24.44 -19.45 12.55
C VAL A 289 -23.34 -18.86 11.67
N ALA A 290 -23.20 -17.54 11.67
CA ALA A 290 -22.24 -16.79 10.86
C ALA A 290 -20.79 -17.18 11.17
N HIS A 291 -20.42 -17.23 12.45
CA HIS A 291 -19.09 -17.63 12.91
C HIS A 291 -18.75 -19.07 12.53
N ARG A 292 -19.70 -20.01 12.69
CA ARG A 292 -19.51 -21.41 12.27
C ARG A 292 -19.25 -21.51 10.77
N MET A 293 -20.02 -20.80 9.95
CA MET A 293 -19.81 -20.76 8.49
C MET A 293 -18.46 -20.15 8.12
N LYS A 294 -18.07 -19.06 8.79
CA LYS A 294 -16.75 -18.41 8.63
C LYS A 294 -15.61 -19.38 8.92
N GLU A 295 -15.70 -20.19 9.97
CA GLU A 295 -14.65 -21.18 10.31
C GLU A 295 -14.60 -22.36 9.34
N GLN A 296 -15.74 -22.76 8.76
CA GLN A 296 -15.81 -23.87 7.80
C GLN A 296 -15.37 -23.48 6.38
N THR A 297 -15.32 -22.18 6.07
CA THR A 297 -14.99 -21.68 4.72
C THR A 297 -13.48 -21.86 4.43
N LYS A 298 -13.14 -22.89 3.65
CA LYS A 298 -11.76 -23.18 3.20
C LYS A 298 -11.46 -22.72 1.78
N ALA A 299 -12.51 -22.59 0.97
CA ALA A 299 -12.44 -22.11 -0.40
C ALA A 299 -13.77 -21.43 -0.73
N VAL A 300 -13.72 -20.46 -1.63
CA VAL A 300 -14.90 -19.79 -2.18
C VAL A 300 -15.14 -20.29 -3.59
N ASP A 301 -16.35 -20.76 -3.86
CA ASP A 301 -16.78 -21.19 -5.20
C ASP A 301 -17.47 -20.04 -5.92
N LEU A 302 -16.93 -19.62 -7.06
CA LEU A 302 -17.52 -18.55 -7.85
C LEU A 302 -18.89 -18.91 -8.40
N GLU A 303 -19.21 -20.18 -8.63
CA GLU A 303 -20.56 -20.54 -9.10
C GLU A 303 -21.64 -20.11 -8.09
N GLN A 304 -21.34 -20.25 -6.80
CA GLN A 304 -22.27 -19.92 -5.71
C GLN A 304 -22.17 -18.47 -5.26
N CYS A 305 -20.96 -17.89 -5.27
CA CYS A 305 -20.68 -16.58 -4.68
C CYS A 305 -20.56 -15.45 -5.72
N SER A 306 -20.30 -15.74 -6.99
CA SER A 306 -20.20 -14.75 -8.08
C SER A 306 -20.29 -15.41 -9.46
N PRO A 307 -21.50 -15.82 -9.90
CA PRO A 307 -21.68 -16.45 -11.20
C PRO A 307 -21.33 -15.51 -12.36
N GLN A 308 -21.43 -14.20 -12.15
CA GLN A 308 -21.06 -13.20 -13.16
C GLN A 308 -19.56 -13.16 -13.43
N LEU A 309 -18.72 -13.21 -12.39
CA LEU A 309 -17.27 -13.30 -12.54
C LEU A 309 -16.85 -14.64 -13.16
N LEU A 310 -17.55 -15.72 -12.82
CA LEU A 310 -17.34 -17.01 -13.45
C LEU A 310 -17.71 -17.00 -14.94
N ALA A 311 -18.78 -16.31 -15.33
CA ALA A 311 -19.23 -16.18 -16.72
C ALA A 311 -18.35 -15.23 -17.54
N ALA A 312 -17.66 -14.28 -16.90
CA ALA A 312 -16.76 -13.34 -17.56
C ALA A 312 -15.60 -14.09 -18.25
N ARG A 313 -15.54 -13.97 -19.58
CA ARG A 313 -14.54 -14.61 -20.43
C ARG A 313 -14.06 -13.66 -21.51
N ASN A 314 -12.77 -13.72 -21.84
CA ASN A 314 -12.12 -12.96 -22.90
C ASN A 314 -12.40 -11.45 -22.80
N LEU A 315 -12.17 -10.87 -21.63
CA LEU A 315 -12.37 -9.45 -21.36
C LEU A 315 -11.34 -8.60 -22.13
N GLU A 316 -11.72 -7.36 -22.47
CA GLU A 316 -10.80 -6.31 -22.95
C GLU A 316 -9.97 -5.74 -21.81
N LEU A 317 -10.45 -5.90 -20.56
CA LEU A 317 -9.79 -5.44 -19.35
C LEU A 317 -8.42 -6.09 -19.17
N ALA A 318 -7.39 -5.26 -18.98
CA ALA A 318 -6.02 -5.69 -18.71
C ALA A 318 -5.95 -6.55 -17.43
N MET A 319 -5.01 -7.49 -17.42
CA MET A 319 -4.64 -8.18 -16.18
C MET A 319 -4.23 -7.15 -15.11
N PRO A 320 -4.80 -7.22 -13.89
CA PRO A 320 -4.52 -6.25 -12.83
C PRO A 320 -3.02 -6.06 -12.60
N GLY A 321 -2.55 -4.81 -12.70
CA GLY A 321 -1.15 -4.45 -12.47
C GLY A 321 -0.14 -4.81 -13.58
N GLN A 322 -0.59 -5.41 -14.70
CA GLN A 322 0.31 -5.87 -15.76
C GLN A 322 0.38 -4.92 -16.97
N TYR A 323 -0.50 -3.92 -17.06
CA TYR A 323 -0.50 -2.96 -18.16
C TYR A 323 0.81 -2.14 -18.19
N ARG A 324 1.46 -2.11 -19.36
CA ARG A 324 2.65 -1.29 -19.61
C ARG A 324 2.51 -0.59 -20.97
N PRO A 325 2.69 0.74 -21.05
CA PRO A 325 2.69 1.45 -22.33
C PRO A 325 3.74 0.87 -23.28
N GLY A 326 3.40 0.76 -24.57
CA GLY A 326 4.30 0.25 -25.61
C GLY A 326 4.54 -1.26 -25.61
N HIS A 327 3.90 -2.02 -24.72
CA HIS A 327 3.96 -3.48 -24.70
C HIS A 327 2.60 -4.12 -25.05
N ASP A 328 2.63 -5.39 -25.45
CA ASP A 328 1.42 -6.15 -25.74
C ASP A 328 0.50 -6.27 -24.52
N LEU A 329 -0.78 -6.00 -24.75
CA LEU A 329 -1.81 -6.08 -23.72
C LEU A 329 -2.12 -7.55 -23.37
N VAL A 330 -1.89 -7.91 -22.12
CA VAL A 330 -2.41 -9.17 -21.56
C VAL A 330 -3.75 -8.87 -20.87
N SER A 331 -4.85 -9.36 -21.44
CA SER A 331 -6.20 -9.17 -20.90
C SER A 331 -6.67 -10.39 -20.11
N ILE A 332 -7.73 -10.23 -19.31
CA ILE A 332 -8.30 -11.33 -18.52
C ILE A 332 -9.07 -12.29 -19.42
N GLN A 333 -8.54 -13.49 -19.64
CA GLN A 333 -9.22 -14.54 -20.38
C GLN A 333 -10.30 -15.23 -19.53
N SER A 334 -9.98 -15.56 -18.27
CA SER A 334 -10.94 -16.18 -17.35
C SER A 334 -10.45 -16.10 -15.90
N VAL A 335 -11.36 -16.24 -14.94
CA VAL A 335 -11.04 -16.41 -13.52
C VAL A 335 -11.23 -17.88 -13.14
N ARG A 336 -10.32 -18.45 -12.35
CA ARG A 336 -10.45 -19.84 -11.87
C ARG A 336 -11.68 -19.97 -10.98
N PRO A 337 -12.50 -21.05 -11.11
CA PRO A 337 -13.79 -21.17 -10.42
C PRO A 337 -13.70 -21.22 -8.90
N THR A 338 -12.60 -21.74 -8.35
CA THR A 338 -12.44 -21.94 -6.92
C THR A 338 -11.29 -21.09 -6.40
N LEU A 339 -11.55 -20.32 -5.34
CA LEU A 339 -10.59 -19.43 -4.69
C LEU A 339 -10.24 -19.98 -3.31
N PRO A 340 -9.05 -20.58 -3.12
CA PRO A 340 -8.61 -21.05 -1.82
C PRO A 340 -8.54 -19.91 -0.79
N VAL A 341 -9.01 -20.15 0.42
CA VAL A 341 -8.91 -19.20 1.54
C VAL A 341 -7.63 -19.48 2.31
N ILE A 342 -6.81 -18.45 2.52
CA ILE A 342 -5.58 -18.55 3.30
C ILE A 342 -5.94 -18.55 4.78
N SER A 343 -5.41 -19.52 5.54
CA SER A 343 -5.61 -19.62 6.99
C SER A 343 -4.85 -18.53 7.74
N SER A 344 -5.42 -17.33 7.79
CA SER A 344 -4.95 -16.20 8.59
C SER A 344 -6.14 -15.48 9.23
N LYS A 345 -5.88 -14.50 10.11
CA LYS A 345 -6.93 -13.70 10.78
C LYS A 345 -7.90 -13.04 9.79
N GLN A 346 -7.38 -12.50 8.69
CA GLN A 346 -8.15 -11.79 7.66
C GLN A 346 -8.69 -12.71 6.56
N LYS A 347 -8.41 -14.02 6.61
CA LYS A 347 -8.87 -15.04 5.65
C LYS A 347 -8.84 -14.59 4.17
N PRO A 348 -7.72 -14.02 3.65
CA PRO A 348 -7.68 -13.52 2.28
C PRO A 348 -7.79 -14.66 1.27
N ARG A 349 -8.28 -14.34 0.07
CA ARG A 349 -8.55 -15.33 -0.99
C ARG A 349 -7.40 -15.37 -1.97
N LYS A 350 -6.97 -16.55 -2.37
CA LYS A 350 -6.02 -16.76 -3.47
C LYS A 350 -6.78 -16.76 -4.79
N CYS A 351 -6.87 -15.60 -5.44
CA CYS A 351 -7.53 -15.44 -6.73
C CYS A 351 -6.56 -15.75 -7.86
N THR A 352 -6.88 -16.69 -8.75
CA THR A 352 -6.05 -17.01 -9.91
C THR A 352 -6.81 -16.69 -11.18
N MET A 353 -6.19 -15.91 -12.07
CA MET A 353 -6.75 -15.48 -13.34
C MET A 353 -5.86 -15.98 -14.48
N VAL A 354 -6.46 -16.36 -15.60
CA VAL A 354 -5.75 -16.76 -16.82
C VAL A 354 -5.72 -15.56 -17.75
N GLY A 355 -4.53 -15.17 -18.21
CA GLY A 355 -4.34 -14.09 -19.17
C GLY A 355 -4.55 -14.55 -20.61
N SER A 356 -4.78 -13.61 -21.53
CA SER A 356 -4.89 -13.86 -22.98
C SER A 356 -3.64 -14.53 -23.59
N ASN A 357 -2.51 -14.48 -22.90
CA ASN A 357 -1.27 -15.17 -23.25
C ASN A 357 -1.20 -16.64 -22.76
N GLY A 358 -2.28 -17.15 -22.15
CA GLY A 358 -2.37 -18.49 -21.60
C GLY A 358 -1.64 -18.69 -20.26
N ARG A 359 -1.02 -17.64 -19.69
CA ARG A 359 -0.34 -17.73 -18.39
C ARG A 359 -1.30 -17.49 -17.23
N GLU A 360 -1.01 -18.13 -16.11
CA GLU A 360 -1.73 -17.87 -14.86
C GLU A 360 -1.09 -16.74 -14.08
N TYR A 361 -1.94 -15.84 -13.59
CA TYR A 361 -1.58 -14.75 -12.70
C TYR A 361 -2.34 -14.95 -11.40
N THR A 362 -1.59 -15.06 -10.32
CA THR A 362 -2.15 -15.28 -8.98
C THR A 362 -2.11 -13.97 -8.20
N TYR A 363 -3.18 -13.70 -7.47
CA TYR A 363 -3.35 -12.56 -6.60
C TYR A 363 -3.85 -13.00 -5.24
N LEU A 364 -3.44 -12.28 -4.21
CA LEU A 364 -4.02 -12.31 -2.88
C LEU A 364 -5.10 -11.23 -2.82
N LEU A 365 -6.37 -11.65 -2.81
CA LEU A 365 -7.52 -10.79 -2.62
C LEU A 365 -7.74 -10.57 -1.12
N LYS A 366 -7.41 -9.37 -0.65
CA LYS A 366 -7.59 -8.96 0.75
C LYS A 366 -8.87 -8.16 0.92
N GLY A 367 -9.68 -8.55 1.90
CA GLY A 367 -10.83 -7.78 2.40
C GLY A 367 -10.49 -7.06 3.72
N HIS A 368 -11.31 -6.08 4.09
CA HIS A 368 -11.16 -5.25 5.30
C HIS A 368 -9.84 -4.50 5.45
N GLU A 369 -9.15 -4.24 4.34
CA GLU A 369 -7.83 -3.61 4.34
C GLU A 369 -7.74 -2.56 3.22
N ASP A 370 -7.33 -1.35 3.60
CA ASP A 370 -7.03 -0.29 2.65
C ASP A 370 -5.64 -0.47 2.06
N LEU A 371 -5.58 -0.94 0.82
CA LEU A 371 -4.34 -1.22 0.09
C LEU A 371 -3.74 -0.02 -0.64
N ARG A 372 -4.32 1.18 -0.49
CA ARG A 372 -3.73 2.40 -1.06
C ARG A 372 -2.36 2.68 -0.43
N GLN A 373 -2.19 2.40 0.86
CA GLN A 373 -0.88 2.55 1.52
C GLN A 373 0.17 1.68 0.82
N ASP A 374 -0.11 0.40 0.62
CA ASP A 374 0.76 -0.55 -0.07
C ASP A 374 1.03 -0.15 -1.52
N GLU A 375 0.02 0.30 -2.27
CA GLU A 375 0.16 0.83 -3.64
C GLU A 375 1.19 1.98 -3.68
N ARG A 376 1.10 2.91 -2.74
CA ARG A 376 2.01 4.06 -2.65
C ARG A 376 3.42 3.64 -2.24
N VAL A 377 3.56 2.69 -1.32
CA VAL A 377 4.86 2.12 -0.94
C VAL A 377 5.52 1.44 -2.16
N MET A 378 4.76 0.73 -3.00
CA MET A 378 5.28 0.16 -4.25
C MET A 378 5.72 1.23 -5.26
N GLN A 379 5.05 2.39 -5.29
CA GLN A 379 5.47 3.55 -6.08
C GLN A 379 6.78 4.14 -5.54
N LEU A 380 6.91 4.27 -4.20
CA LEU A 380 8.16 4.71 -3.55
C LEU A 380 9.31 3.77 -3.90
N PHE A 381 9.11 2.46 -3.80
CA PHE A 381 10.14 1.50 -4.21
C PHE A 381 10.47 1.59 -5.69
N GLY A 382 9.49 1.94 -6.54
CA GLY A 382 9.72 2.23 -7.95
C GLY A 382 10.68 3.40 -8.14
N LEU A 383 10.44 4.50 -7.43
CA LEU A 383 11.32 5.67 -7.43
C LEU A 383 12.71 5.33 -6.87
N VAL A 384 12.80 4.62 -5.74
CA VAL A 384 14.07 4.20 -5.15
C VAL A 384 14.86 3.32 -6.11
N ASN A 385 14.23 2.36 -6.79
CA ASN A 385 14.89 1.53 -7.80
C ASN A 385 15.45 2.37 -8.95
N LYS A 386 14.71 3.38 -9.43
CA LYS A 386 15.22 4.33 -10.43
C LYS A 386 16.44 5.09 -9.91
N CYS A 387 16.40 5.59 -8.67
CA CYS A 387 17.53 6.28 -8.04
C CYS A 387 18.76 5.37 -7.90
N LEU A 388 18.58 4.14 -7.44
CA LEU A 388 19.66 3.14 -7.33
C LEU A 388 20.24 2.77 -8.69
N GLN A 389 19.44 2.73 -9.75
CA GLN A 389 19.91 2.45 -11.11
C GLN A 389 20.67 3.63 -11.75
N LEU A 390 20.42 4.86 -11.30
CA LEU A 390 21.15 6.05 -11.75
C LEU A 390 22.56 6.11 -11.17
N ASP A 391 22.75 5.63 -9.93
CA ASP A 391 24.08 5.49 -9.35
C ASP A 391 24.84 4.31 -9.97
N ARG A 392 26.09 4.57 -10.38
CA ARG A 392 26.90 3.59 -11.13
C ARG A 392 27.28 2.39 -10.27
N GLU A 393 27.60 2.59 -8.99
CA GLU A 393 28.03 1.50 -8.10
C GLU A 393 26.86 0.64 -7.67
N CYS A 394 25.72 1.24 -7.38
CA CYS A 394 24.47 0.54 -7.07
C CYS A 394 23.97 -0.28 -8.27
N SER A 395 23.98 0.33 -9.47
CA SER A 395 23.58 -0.33 -10.72
C SER A 395 24.47 -1.53 -11.07
N ARG A 396 25.80 -1.38 -10.93
CA ARG A 396 26.77 -2.48 -11.16
C ARG A 396 26.53 -3.68 -10.25
N ARG A 397 25.93 -3.47 -9.07
CA ARG A 397 25.68 -4.51 -8.05
C ARG A 397 24.25 -5.05 -8.05
N ASP A 398 23.43 -4.61 -9.01
CA ASP A 398 22.00 -4.95 -9.13
C ASP A 398 21.22 -4.69 -7.83
N LEU A 399 21.49 -3.54 -7.19
CA LEU A 399 20.72 -3.11 -6.02
C LEU A 399 19.33 -2.66 -6.47
N ALA A 400 18.34 -3.49 -6.18
CA ALA A 400 16.94 -3.20 -6.46
C ALA A 400 16.04 -3.88 -5.43
N ILE A 401 15.00 -3.15 -5.04
CA ILE A 401 13.89 -3.65 -4.24
C ILE A 401 12.98 -4.48 -5.13
N VAL A 402 12.63 -5.68 -4.66
CA VAL A 402 11.60 -6.49 -5.30
C VAL A 402 10.24 -5.83 -5.05
N ARG A 403 9.53 -5.56 -6.14
CA ARG A 403 8.18 -4.96 -6.11
C ARG A 403 7.18 -5.97 -6.65
N TYR A 404 5.93 -5.75 -6.30
CA TYR A 404 4.78 -6.50 -6.79
C TYR A 404 3.62 -5.53 -6.98
N ALA A 405 2.69 -5.87 -7.87
CA ALA A 405 1.53 -5.01 -8.12
C ALA A 405 0.56 -5.04 -6.94
N VAL A 406 0.01 -3.88 -6.62
CA VAL A 406 -1.04 -3.69 -5.62
C VAL A 406 -2.13 -2.87 -6.28
N MET A 407 -3.36 -3.40 -6.29
CA MET A 407 -4.50 -2.81 -6.98
C MET A 407 -5.67 -2.69 -6.00
N PRO A 408 -5.90 -1.50 -5.42
CA PRO A 408 -7.12 -1.25 -4.65
C PRO A 408 -8.36 -1.49 -5.53
N LEU A 409 -9.41 -2.05 -4.95
CA LEU A 409 -10.71 -2.28 -5.61
C LEU A 409 -11.84 -1.51 -4.93
N SER A 410 -11.71 -1.24 -3.64
CA SER A 410 -12.57 -0.39 -2.83
C SER A 410 -11.73 0.27 -1.72
N PRO A 411 -12.29 1.16 -0.89
CA PRO A 411 -11.59 1.68 0.29
C PRO A 411 -11.14 0.62 1.31
N SER A 412 -11.67 -0.60 1.23
CA SER A 412 -11.42 -1.70 2.19
C SER A 412 -11.10 -3.03 1.52
N THR A 413 -10.82 -3.06 0.22
CA THR A 413 -10.54 -4.30 -0.52
C THR A 413 -9.58 -4.03 -1.65
N GLY A 414 -8.73 -5.01 -1.95
CA GLY A 414 -7.95 -4.99 -3.19
C GLY A 414 -7.16 -6.27 -3.44
N LEU A 415 -6.39 -6.24 -4.51
CA LEU A 415 -5.54 -7.33 -4.96
C LEU A 415 -4.08 -6.99 -4.69
N ILE A 416 -3.34 -7.96 -4.16
CA ILE A 416 -1.88 -7.96 -4.12
C ILE A 416 -1.41 -9.05 -5.05
N GLU A 417 -0.52 -8.74 -6.00
CA GLU A 417 0.10 -9.75 -6.86
C GLU A 417 0.85 -10.78 -6.00
N TRP A 418 0.58 -12.05 -6.26
CA TRP A 418 1.28 -13.13 -5.59
C TRP A 418 2.72 -13.18 -6.07
N VAL A 419 3.67 -13.01 -5.16
CA VAL A 419 5.08 -13.15 -5.51
C VAL A 419 5.42 -14.63 -5.70
N PRO A 420 5.69 -15.09 -6.92
CA PRO A 420 5.98 -16.50 -7.18
C PRO A 420 7.31 -16.89 -6.54
N ASP A 421 7.46 -18.19 -6.27
CA ASP A 421 8.71 -18.78 -5.80
C ASP A 421 9.31 -18.12 -4.56
N CYS A 422 8.47 -17.62 -3.65
CA CYS A 422 8.88 -17.08 -2.35
C CYS A 422 8.35 -17.96 -1.20
N ASP A 423 9.16 -18.12 -0.16
CA ASP A 423 8.72 -18.68 1.12
C ASP A 423 8.90 -17.61 2.21
N THR A 424 7.97 -17.52 3.16
CA THR A 424 8.19 -16.70 4.36
C THR A 424 9.35 -17.26 5.18
N MET A 425 10.09 -16.39 5.87
CA MET A 425 11.17 -16.78 6.77
C MET A 425 10.65 -17.75 7.83
N HIS A 426 9.42 -17.52 8.34
CA HIS A 426 8.73 -18.45 9.24
C HIS A 426 8.54 -19.85 8.63
N SER A 427 8.05 -19.93 7.39
CA SER A 427 7.85 -21.21 6.68
C SER A 427 9.18 -21.93 6.46
N LEU A 428 10.24 -21.20 6.09
CA LEU A 428 11.58 -21.76 5.92
C LEU A 428 12.12 -22.35 7.23
N ILE A 429 12.01 -21.62 8.34
CA ILE A 429 12.43 -22.10 9.66
C ILE A 429 11.64 -23.34 10.06
N ARG A 430 10.31 -23.31 9.89
CA ARG A 430 9.44 -24.46 10.17
C ARG A 430 9.86 -25.70 9.38
N SER A 431 9.98 -25.57 8.06
CA SER A 431 10.38 -26.66 7.16
C SER A 431 11.78 -27.20 7.44
N HIS A 432 12.67 -26.38 8.02
CA HIS A 432 14.00 -26.81 8.45
C HIS A 432 13.97 -27.57 9.78
N ARG A 433 13.20 -27.09 10.75
CA ARG A 433 13.19 -27.59 12.13
C ARG A 433 12.35 -28.86 12.31
N GLU A 434 11.18 -28.94 11.67
CA GLU A 434 10.24 -30.07 11.82
C GLU A 434 10.90 -31.42 11.48
N PRO A 435 11.58 -31.61 10.33
CA PRO A 435 12.23 -32.88 10.02
C PRO A 435 13.37 -33.25 10.97
N ARG A 436 13.95 -32.25 11.65
CA ARG A 436 15.02 -32.41 12.64
C ARG A 436 14.49 -32.65 14.05
N LYS A 437 13.16 -32.69 14.22
CA LYS A 437 12.48 -32.78 15.52
C LYS A 437 12.88 -31.65 16.48
N VAL A 438 13.25 -30.50 15.92
CA VAL A 438 13.51 -29.28 16.69
C VAL A 438 12.18 -28.53 16.82
N PRO A 439 11.72 -28.18 18.03
CA PRO A 439 10.51 -27.38 18.19
C PRO A 439 10.64 -26.03 17.48
N VAL A 440 9.61 -25.62 16.72
CA VAL A 440 9.64 -24.33 16.00
C VAL A 440 9.84 -23.16 16.97
N ALA A 441 9.13 -23.19 18.10
CA ALA A 441 9.21 -22.20 19.17
C ALA A 441 10.22 -22.60 20.29
N LEU A 442 11.33 -23.25 19.95
CA LEU A 442 12.33 -23.70 20.92
C LEU A 442 12.84 -22.55 21.80
N GLU A 443 13.17 -21.41 21.18
CA GLU A 443 13.66 -20.22 21.88
C GLU A 443 12.64 -19.73 22.92
N HIS A 444 11.36 -19.68 22.53
CA HIS A 444 10.28 -19.28 23.43
C HIS A 444 10.07 -20.30 24.56
N LYS A 445 10.19 -21.61 24.28
CA LYS A 445 10.09 -22.66 25.31
C LYS A 445 11.20 -22.54 26.36
N ILE A 446 12.44 -22.28 25.94
CA ILE A 446 13.56 -22.07 26.85
C ILE A 446 13.33 -20.77 27.65
N LEU A 447 12.89 -19.70 26.98
CA LEU A 447 12.58 -18.43 27.60
C LEU A 447 11.55 -18.57 28.73
N MET A 448 10.42 -19.25 28.46
CA MET A 448 9.34 -19.47 29.44
C MET A 448 9.76 -20.39 30.59
N THR A 449 10.74 -21.26 30.38
CA THR A 449 11.29 -22.11 31.46
C THR A 449 12.11 -21.28 32.46
N ARG A 450 12.76 -20.22 31.98
CA ARG A 450 13.63 -19.35 32.79
C ARG A 450 12.88 -18.16 33.38
N ALA A 451 12.00 -17.56 32.59
CA ALA A 451 11.15 -16.44 32.97
C ALA A 451 9.70 -16.74 32.55
N PRO A 452 8.93 -17.46 33.39
CA PRO A 452 7.53 -17.79 33.12
C PRO A 452 6.65 -16.55 32.91
N GLU A 453 6.98 -15.45 33.58
CA GLU A 453 6.28 -14.16 33.46
C GLU A 453 7.10 -13.13 32.68
N TYR A 454 7.67 -13.52 31.54
CA TYR A 454 8.56 -12.67 30.73
C TYR A 454 7.97 -11.29 30.39
N ASP A 455 6.65 -11.17 30.27
CA ASP A 455 5.99 -9.92 29.90
C ASP A 455 5.99 -8.88 31.03
N THR A 456 5.93 -9.31 32.29
CA THR A 456 5.80 -8.43 33.47
C THR A 456 7.13 -8.15 34.16
N VAL A 457 8.17 -8.98 33.93
CA VAL A 457 9.47 -8.80 34.58
C VAL A 457 10.21 -7.54 34.10
N PRO A 458 11.09 -6.94 34.93
CA PRO A 458 11.92 -5.80 34.54
C PRO A 458 12.81 -6.11 33.33
N VAL A 459 13.19 -5.06 32.57
CA VAL A 459 13.99 -5.17 31.34
C VAL A 459 15.32 -5.93 31.56
N ILE A 460 15.96 -5.75 32.73
CA ILE A 460 17.21 -6.44 33.05
C ILE A 460 17.05 -7.96 33.12
N ASN A 461 15.96 -8.44 33.74
CA ASN A 461 15.63 -9.86 33.82
C ASN A 461 15.23 -10.41 32.44
N LYS A 462 14.53 -9.61 31.63
CA LYS A 462 14.24 -9.96 30.23
C LYS A 462 15.53 -10.18 29.44
N HIS A 463 16.50 -9.27 29.61
CA HIS A 463 17.80 -9.34 28.95
C HIS A 463 18.59 -10.59 29.37
N GLU A 464 18.65 -10.89 30.67
CA GLU A 464 19.34 -12.09 31.18
C GLU A 464 18.77 -13.38 30.59
N ALA A 465 17.43 -13.53 30.63
CA ALA A 465 16.76 -14.68 30.05
C ALA A 465 16.99 -14.78 28.53
N PHE A 466 16.99 -13.64 27.84
CA PHE A 466 17.27 -13.57 26.40
C PHE A 466 18.71 -13.98 26.05
N GLU A 467 19.71 -13.49 26.79
CA GLU A 467 21.11 -13.88 26.59
C GLU A 467 21.35 -15.38 26.83
N GLU A 468 20.67 -15.96 27.81
CA GLU A 468 20.76 -17.40 28.05
C GLU A 468 20.18 -18.19 26.87
N VAL A 469 19.00 -17.80 26.37
CA VAL A 469 18.43 -18.41 25.15
C VAL A 469 19.41 -18.30 23.99
N MET A 470 20.06 -17.14 23.81
CA MET A 470 21.07 -16.94 22.77
C MET A 470 22.31 -17.82 22.93
N ARG A 471 22.72 -18.16 24.16
CA ARG A 471 23.85 -19.08 24.43
C ARG A 471 23.50 -20.53 24.14
N VAL A 472 22.27 -20.96 24.44
CA VAL A 472 21.84 -22.36 24.28
C VAL A 472 21.51 -22.71 22.82
N THR A 473 21.00 -21.74 22.05
CA THR A 473 20.54 -21.96 20.68
C THR A 473 21.51 -21.32 19.67
N LYS A 474 21.66 -21.89 18.47
CA LYS A 474 22.65 -21.39 17.48
C LYS A 474 22.12 -20.29 16.55
N GLY A 475 20.88 -20.42 16.10
CA GLY A 475 20.27 -19.47 15.16
C GLY A 475 20.90 -19.51 13.76
N ASP A 476 21.30 -20.69 13.27
CA ASP A 476 21.91 -20.92 11.96
C ASP A 476 20.91 -21.50 10.94
N ASP A 477 19.62 -21.57 11.27
CA ASP A 477 18.60 -22.22 10.44
C ASP A 477 18.53 -21.64 9.01
N ILE A 478 18.55 -20.31 8.88
CA ILE A 478 18.44 -19.64 7.57
C ILE A 478 19.70 -19.87 6.73
N ASP A 479 20.88 -19.80 7.33
CA ASP A 479 22.14 -20.11 6.66
C ASP A 479 22.13 -21.55 6.13
N GLN A 480 21.78 -22.52 6.98
CA GLN A 480 21.67 -23.92 6.60
C GLN A 480 20.61 -24.16 5.52
N VAL A 481 19.48 -23.46 5.57
CA VAL A 481 18.44 -23.55 4.54
C VAL A 481 18.96 -23.01 3.20
N MET A 482 19.64 -21.87 3.20
CA MET A 482 20.22 -21.31 1.98
C MET A 482 21.26 -22.25 1.38
N TRP A 483 22.12 -22.86 2.20
CA TRP A 483 23.07 -23.88 1.74
C TRP A 483 22.36 -25.08 1.12
N LYS A 484 21.38 -25.68 1.81
CA LYS A 484 20.68 -26.89 1.33
C LYS A 484 19.82 -26.64 0.09
N LYS A 485 19.31 -25.42 -0.09
CA LYS A 485 18.50 -25.04 -1.25
C LYS A 485 19.34 -24.59 -2.45
N SER A 486 20.64 -24.45 -2.29
CA SER A 486 21.55 -24.11 -3.39
C SER A 486 22.03 -25.34 -4.14
N VAL A 487 22.20 -25.21 -5.45
CA VAL A 487 22.58 -26.32 -6.33
C VAL A 487 24.09 -26.58 -6.27
N SER A 488 24.88 -25.52 -6.12
CA SER A 488 26.34 -25.57 -6.04
C SER A 488 26.87 -24.58 -5.00
N ALA A 489 28.15 -24.70 -4.65
CA ALA A 489 28.80 -23.74 -3.75
C ALA A 489 28.88 -22.32 -4.33
N GLU A 490 28.98 -22.20 -5.66
CA GLU A 490 28.95 -20.91 -6.35
C GLU A 490 27.56 -20.27 -6.28
N ASP A 491 26.51 -21.05 -6.55
CA ASP A 491 25.12 -20.61 -6.41
C ASP A 491 24.83 -20.16 -4.97
N TRP A 492 25.29 -20.92 -3.97
CA TRP A 492 25.18 -20.53 -2.57
C TRP A 492 25.87 -19.19 -2.28
N LEU A 493 27.09 -18.99 -2.77
CA LEU A 493 27.84 -17.75 -2.57
C LEU A 493 27.13 -16.55 -3.22
N GLU A 494 26.62 -16.71 -4.45
CA GLU A 494 25.88 -15.67 -5.15
C GLU A 494 24.53 -15.38 -4.46
N ARG A 495 23.79 -16.42 -4.09
CA ARG A 495 22.53 -16.33 -3.34
C ARG A 495 22.72 -15.59 -2.02
N ARG A 496 23.77 -15.92 -1.27
CA ARG A 496 24.13 -15.25 -0.01
C ARG A 496 24.46 -13.78 -0.24
N THR A 497 25.22 -13.47 -1.29
CA THR A 497 25.54 -12.08 -1.67
C THR A 497 24.28 -11.28 -2.01
N ARG A 498 23.36 -11.87 -2.79
CA ARG A 498 22.06 -11.26 -3.14
C ARG A 498 21.17 -11.08 -1.92
N PHE A 499 21.13 -12.07 -1.03
CA PHE A 499 20.42 -12.00 0.25
C PHE A 499 20.93 -10.82 1.09
N THR A 500 22.24 -10.73 1.33
CA THR A 500 22.84 -9.66 2.14
C THR A 500 22.60 -8.28 1.54
N ARG A 501 22.76 -8.13 0.22
CA ARG A 501 22.51 -6.85 -0.48
C ARG A 501 21.05 -6.43 -0.42
N SER A 502 20.12 -7.34 -0.74
CA SER A 502 18.68 -7.04 -0.70
C SER A 502 18.20 -6.72 0.71
N LEU A 503 18.69 -7.43 1.72
CA LEU A 503 18.41 -7.14 3.12
C LEU A 503 18.92 -5.75 3.52
N ALA A 504 20.16 -5.40 3.18
CA ALA A 504 20.73 -4.07 3.46
C ALA A 504 19.95 -2.93 2.78
N THR A 505 19.62 -3.10 1.49
CA THR A 505 18.83 -2.10 0.75
C THR A 505 17.46 -1.91 1.40
N MET A 506 16.75 -2.99 1.75
CA MET A 506 15.46 -2.85 2.43
C MET A 506 15.56 -2.38 3.88
N SER A 507 16.65 -2.66 4.60
CA SER A 507 16.88 -2.09 5.93
C SER A 507 16.98 -0.56 5.87
N MET A 508 17.75 -0.02 4.92
CA MET A 508 17.90 1.43 4.77
C MET A 508 16.61 2.11 4.30
N VAL A 509 15.91 1.50 3.35
CA VAL A 509 14.66 2.06 2.82
C VAL A 509 13.52 1.93 3.83
N GLY A 510 13.43 0.78 4.52
CA GLY A 510 12.48 0.55 5.60
C GLY A 510 12.68 1.52 6.76
N TYR A 511 13.94 1.82 7.12
CA TYR A 511 14.25 2.84 8.11
C TYR A 511 13.76 4.24 7.70
N VAL A 512 14.02 4.67 6.45
CA VAL A 512 13.57 5.99 5.97
C VAL A 512 12.04 6.09 5.93
N LEU A 513 11.35 4.98 5.65
CA LEU A 513 9.89 4.90 5.65
C LEU A 513 9.29 4.78 7.07
N GLY A 514 10.09 4.38 8.07
CA GLY A 514 9.60 4.01 9.40
C GLY A 514 8.75 2.75 9.38
N LEU A 515 9.19 1.71 8.66
CA LEU A 515 8.47 0.45 8.47
C LEU A 515 8.64 -0.50 9.67
N GLY A 516 7.55 -0.68 10.43
CA GLY A 516 7.47 -1.57 11.59
C GLY A 516 6.85 -2.95 11.29
N ASP A 517 6.61 -3.75 12.33
CA ASP A 517 5.98 -5.08 12.28
C ASP A 517 6.66 -6.05 11.30
N ARG A 518 8.00 -6.03 11.29
CA ARG A 518 8.81 -6.91 10.42
C ARG A 518 8.97 -8.30 11.02
N HIS A 519 7.89 -8.96 11.43
CA HIS A 519 7.93 -10.32 11.96
C HIS A 519 8.29 -11.36 10.88
N PRO A 520 8.75 -12.58 11.22
CA PRO A 520 9.23 -13.58 10.23
C PRO A 520 8.21 -14.02 9.15
N SER A 521 6.91 -13.77 9.34
CA SER A 521 5.91 -14.02 8.29
C SER A 521 5.80 -12.88 7.26
N ASN A 522 6.29 -11.67 7.58
CA ASN A 522 6.30 -10.48 6.70
C ASN A 522 7.63 -10.34 5.94
N LEU A 523 8.58 -11.24 6.19
CA LEU A 523 9.84 -11.35 5.48
C LEU A 523 9.82 -12.64 4.67
N MET A 524 9.92 -12.54 3.35
CA MET A 524 10.02 -13.67 2.44
C MET A 524 11.41 -13.73 1.81
N ILE A 525 11.80 -14.92 1.36
CA ILE A 525 13.05 -15.14 0.62
C ILE A 525 12.71 -15.85 -0.69
N GLN A 526 13.18 -15.27 -1.81
CA GLN A 526 13.04 -15.88 -3.12
C GLN A 526 13.82 -17.18 -3.21
N LYS A 527 13.17 -18.25 -3.66
CA LYS A 527 13.73 -19.59 -3.84
C LYS A 527 14.85 -19.61 -4.87
N ALA A 528 14.68 -18.89 -5.99
CA ALA A 528 15.63 -18.87 -7.09
C ALA A 528 16.83 -17.95 -6.81
N THR A 529 16.61 -16.73 -6.32
CA THR A 529 17.66 -15.69 -6.24
C THR A 529 18.25 -15.49 -4.85
N GLY A 530 17.52 -15.85 -3.79
CA GLY A 530 17.86 -15.51 -2.41
C GLY A 530 17.54 -14.06 -1.99
N LYS A 531 16.96 -13.23 -2.87
CA LYS A 531 16.57 -11.86 -2.49
C LYS A 531 15.49 -11.88 -1.40
N VAL A 532 15.60 -10.97 -0.44
CA VAL A 532 14.59 -10.73 0.60
C VAL A 532 13.46 -9.89 -0.01
N VAL A 533 12.23 -10.28 0.28
CA VAL A 533 11.01 -9.57 -0.13
C VAL A 533 10.21 -9.26 1.14
N HIS A 534 9.97 -7.97 1.37
CA HIS A 534 9.10 -7.53 2.46
C HIS A 534 7.66 -7.49 1.94
N ILE A 535 6.72 -7.95 2.76
CA ILE A 535 5.28 -7.85 2.48
C ILE A 535 4.56 -7.19 3.65
N ASP A 536 3.32 -6.77 3.43
CA ASP A 536 2.44 -6.11 4.40
C ASP A 536 3.02 -4.78 4.89
N PHE A 537 2.54 -3.66 4.36
CA PHE A 537 3.06 -2.32 4.68
C PHE A 537 2.11 -1.49 5.54
N GLY A 538 1.24 -2.15 6.33
CA GLY A 538 0.29 -1.47 7.21
C GLY A 538 0.93 -0.52 8.23
N ASP A 539 2.03 -0.94 8.86
CA ASP A 539 2.75 -0.14 9.86
C ASP A 539 3.93 0.62 9.25
N CYS A 540 3.64 1.76 8.61
CA CYS A 540 4.64 2.72 8.15
C CYS A 540 4.67 3.95 9.09
N PHE A 541 5.70 4.80 8.96
CA PHE A 541 5.85 6.05 9.71
C PHE A 541 5.89 5.88 11.24
N GLU A 542 6.58 4.82 11.70
CA GLU A 542 6.84 4.55 13.13
C GLU A 542 5.59 4.28 13.98
N VAL A 543 4.47 3.91 13.35
CA VAL A 543 3.24 3.48 14.04
C VAL A 543 3.54 2.36 15.05
N ALA A 544 4.41 1.40 14.69
CA ALA A 544 4.81 0.31 15.58
C ALA A 544 5.62 0.78 16.81
N MET A 545 6.38 1.88 16.71
CA MET A 545 7.12 2.47 17.84
C MET A 545 6.19 3.19 18.82
N GLN A 546 5.04 3.68 18.33
CA GLN A 546 4.07 4.46 19.11
C GLN A 546 2.97 3.61 19.76
N ARG A 547 2.99 2.27 19.57
CA ARG A 547 2.02 1.36 20.17
C ARG A 547 2.09 1.39 21.69
N GLN A 548 0.93 1.23 22.33
CA GLN A 548 0.86 1.20 23.80
C GLN A 548 1.45 -0.11 24.32
N ARG A 549 1.13 -1.22 23.63
CA ARG A 549 1.65 -2.55 23.98
C ARG A 549 2.81 -2.94 23.07
N PHE A 550 3.91 -3.34 23.70
CA PHE A 550 5.14 -3.80 23.02
C PHE A 550 5.64 -2.84 21.93
N PRO A 551 5.93 -1.56 22.25
CA PRO A 551 6.48 -0.62 21.27
C PRO A 551 7.81 -1.14 20.72
N GLU A 552 7.96 -1.10 19.39
CA GLU A 552 9.22 -1.45 18.75
C GLU A 552 10.29 -0.38 19.04
N THR A 553 11.51 -0.82 19.37
CA THR A 553 12.63 0.05 19.72
C THR A 553 13.81 -0.08 18.74
N VAL A 554 13.56 -0.70 17.58
CA VAL A 554 14.57 -1.00 16.56
C VAL A 554 14.19 -0.37 15.21
N PRO A 555 15.17 0.12 14.43
CA PRO A 555 14.89 0.74 13.13
C PRO A 555 14.51 -0.27 12.04
N PHE A 556 14.98 -1.51 12.18
CA PHE A 556 14.67 -2.63 11.28
C PHE A 556 15.10 -3.94 11.94
N ARG A 557 14.55 -5.06 11.45
CA ARG A 557 14.92 -6.39 11.94
C ARG A 557 16.31 -6.80 11.43
N LEU A 558 17.30 -6.84 12.34
CA LEU A 558 18.64 -7.38 12.09
C LEU A 558 19.02 -8.41 13.17
N THR A 559 18.23 -9.48 13.27
CA THR A 559 18.45 -10.54 14.28
C THR A 559 19.65 -11.43 13.94
N ARG A 560 20.21 -12.12 14.94
CA ARG A 560 21.31 -13.08 14.77
C ARG A 560 21.10 -14.10 13.63
N MET A 561 19.86 -14.56 13.40
CA MET A 561 19.59 -15.53 12.33
C MET A 561 19.80 -14.95 10.93
N LEU A 562 19.49 -13.66 10.76
CA LEU A 562 19.76 -12.94 9.51
C LEU A 562 21.25 -12.63 9.37
N VAL A 563 21.92 -12.27 10.47
CA VAL A 563 23.37 -11.98 10.49
C VAL A 563 24.20 -13.23 10.22
N ASN A 564 23.86 -14.36 10.85
CA ASN A 564 24.54 -15.64 10.63
C ASN A 564 24.41 -16.14 9.18
N ALA A 565 23.32 -15.74 8.51
CA ALA A 565 23.08 -16.03 7.10
C ALA A 565 23.88 -15.12 6.14
N MET A 566 24.59 -14.10 6.64
CA MET A 566 25.44 -13.23 5.84
C MET A 566 26.84 -13.84 5.60
N GLU A 567 27.72 -13.04 5.01
CA GLU A 567 29.13 -13.37 4.87
C GLU A 567 29.84 -13.50 6.23
N VAL A 568 31.05 -14.06 6.22
CA VAL A 568 31.86 -14.32 7.42
C VAL A 568 32.15 -13.07 8.25
N CYS A 569 32.19 -11.89 7.61
CA CYS A 569 32.35 -10.60 8.28
C CYS A 569 31.06 -10.09 8.95
N GLY A 570 29.96 -10.87 8.90
CA GLY A 570 28.65 -10.48 9.41
C GLY A 570 28.19 -9.17 8.79
N VAL A 571 27.88 -8.19 9.64
CA VAL A 571 27.39 -6.87 9.23
C VAL A 571 28.48 -5.97 8.63
N GLU A 572 29.75 -6.22 8.94
CA GLU A 572 30.90 -5.38 8.55
C GLU A 572 31.35 -5.58 7.09
N GLY A 573 30.76 -6.54 6.38
CA GLY A 573 31.07 -6.83 4.98
C GLY A 573 30.10 -6.16 4.00
N ALA A 574 29.54 -6.96 3.09
CA ALA A 574 28.61 -6.46 2.07
C ALA A 574 27.40 -5.71 2.64
N PHE A 575 26.94 -6.04 3.87
CA PHE A 575 25.80 -5.37 4.48
C PHE A 575 26.08 -3.89 4.76
N ARG A 576 27.14 -3.57 5.52
CA ARG A 576 27.55 -2.18 5.81
C ARG A 576 27.79 -1.41 4.52
N PHE A 577 28.61 -1.95 3.60
CA PHE A 577 28.91 -1.28 2.34
C PHE A 577 27.63 -0.96 1.55
N THR A 578 26.73 -1.93 1.41
CA THR A 578 25.47 -1.73 0.68
C THR A 578 24.57 -0.73 1.38
N SER A 579 24.57 -0.71 2.71
CA SER A 579 23.81 0.24 3.52
C SER A 579 24.31 1.68 3.32
N GLU A 580 25.62 1.88 3.30
CA GLU A 580 26.25 3.19 3.03
C GLU A 580 25.90 3.71 1.63
N GLN A 581 25.99 2.86 0.61
CA GLN A 581 25.62 3.23 -0.77
C GLN A 581 24.13 3.55 -0.90
N ALA A 582 23.26 2.67 -0.40
CA ALA A 582 21.82 2.87 -0.44
C ALA A 582 21.43 4.16 0.29
N MET A 583 21.94 4.37 1.50
CA MET A 583 21.67 5.59 2.28
C MET A 583 22.25 6.85 1.61
N GLY A 584 23.42 6.75 0.97
CA GLY A 584 24.01 7.82 0.17
C GLY A 584 23.07 8.28 -0.94
N VAL A 585 22.57 7.34 -1.73
CA VAL A 585 21.58 7.62 -2.80
C VAL A 585 20.28 8.18 -2.23
N LEU A 586 19.73 7.60 -1.15
CA LEU A 586 18.50 8.12 -0.54
C LEU A 586 18.66 9.56 -0.03
N ARG A 587 19.84 9.92 0.51
CA ARG A 587 20.15 11.28 0.94
C ARG A 587 20.33 12.25 -0.22
N GLU A 588 20.95 11.80 -1.31
CA GLU A 588 21.10 12.59 -2.54
C GLU A 588 19.72 12.94 -3.14
N PHE A 589 18.84 11.94 -3.24
CA PHE A 589 17.49 12.09 -3.80
C PHE A 589 16.42 12.39 -2.75
N LYS A 590 16.79 12.91 -1.57
CA LYS A 590 15.86 13.15 -0.45
C LYS A 590 14.66 14.01 -0.86
N ASN A 591 14.88 15.04 -1.69
CA ASN A 591 13.81 15.93 -2.12
C ASN A 591 12.79 15.16 -2.97
N SER A 592 13.23 14.26 -3.85
CA SER A 592 12.34 13.44 -4.69
C SER A 592 11.49 12.49 -3.85
N LEU A 593 12.13 11.85 -2.87
CA LEU A 593 11.47 10.94 -1.93
C LEU A 593 10.46 11.71 -1.07
N MET A 594 10.84 12.87 -0.53
CA MET A 594 9.94 13.72 0.26
C MET A 594 8.74 14.21 -0.55
N ALA A 595 8.90 14.57 -1.83
CA ALA A 595 7.76 14.93 -2.69
C ALA A 595 6.73 13.81 -2.79
N LEU A 596 7.20 12.57 -2.92
CA LEU A 596 6.30 11.42 -2.96
C LEU A 596 5.65 11.21 -1.59
N LEU A 597 6.44 11.18 -0.50
CA LEU A 597 5.99 10.97 0.88
C LEU A 597 5.02 12.06 1.38
N GLU A 598 5.25 13.33 1.05
CA GLU A 598 4.34 14.43 1.36
C GLU A 598 2.97 14.21 0.72
N ALA A 599 2.92 13.62 -0.48
CA ALA A 599 1.65 13.25 -1.09
C ALA A 599 0.92 12.13 -0.32
N PHE A 600 1.61 11.25 0.42
CA PHE A 600 0.97 10.28 1.33
C PHE A 600 0.30 10.99 2.50
N VAL A 601 1.02 11.91 3.15
CA VAL A 601 0.54 12.62 4.36
C VAL A 601 -0.64 13.53 4.00
N HIS A 602 -0.60 14.17 2.83
CA HIS A 602 -1.68 15.06 2.40
C HIS A 602 -2.81 14.34 1.63
N ASP A 603 -2.82 13.01 1.53
CA ASP A 603 -3.98 12.25 1.06
C ASP A 603 -4.97 12.09 2.23
N PRO A 604 -6.11 12.80 2.23
CA PRO A 604 -7.04 12.80 3.35
C PRO A 604 -7.60 11.40 3.66
N LEU A 605 -7.53 10.47 2.71
CA LEU A 605 -8.06 9.12 2.86
C LEU A 605 -7.07 8.13 3.49
N ILE A 606 -5.79 8.50 3.58
CA ILE A 606 -4.72 7.70 4.22
C ILE A 606 -4.36 8.33 5.58
N ASN A 607 -4.43 9.67 5.67
CA ASN A 607 -3.98 10.46 6.82
C ASN A 607 -4.68 10.12 8.16
N TRP A 608 -5.88 9.51 8.13
CA TRP A 608 -6.57 9.10 9.36
C TRP A 608 -5.76 8.09 10.18
N ARG A 609 -5.01 7.18 9.55
CA ARG A 609 -4.16 6.21 10.27
C ARG A 609 -2.99 6.87 11.02
N LEU A 610 -2.55 8.04 10.55
CA LEU A 610 -1.43 8.80 11.13
C LEU A 610 -1.89 9.79 12.20
N LEU A 611 -3.12 10.31 12.08
CA LEU A 611 -3.65 11.38 12.93
C LEU A 611 -4.66 10.93 13.99
N THR A 612 -5.23 9.72 13.88
CA THR A 612 -6.03 9.18 14.96
C THR A 612 -5.11 8.50 15.96
N PRO A 613 -4.94 9.03 17.20
CA PRO A 613 -4.58 8.14 18.29
C PRO A 613 -5.66 7.06 18.30
N GLN A 614 -5.24 5.80 18.10
CA GLN A 614 -6.13 4.64 18.24
C GLN A 614 -7.01 4.88 19.47
N PRO A 615 -8.36 4.86 19.33
CA PRO A 615 -9.22 5.03 20.48
C PRO A 615 -8.77 4.05 21.56
N LYS A 616 -8.67 4.56 22.79
CA LYS A 616 -8.28 3.79 23.98
C LYS A 616 -9.26 2.62 24.14
N GLY A 617 -8.93 1.47 23.57
CA GLY A 617 -9.82 0.30 23.54
C GLY A 617 -9.66 -0.62 22.34
N VAL A 618 -9.14 -0.15 21.20
CA VAL A 618 -9.08 -0.95 19.96
C VAL A 618 -7.67 -1.44 19.65
N GLU A 619 -7.06 -2.20 20.55
CA GLU A 619 -5.92 -3.04 20.16
C GLU A 619 -6.44 -4.43 19.80
N ARG A 620 -6.53 -4.68 18.48
CA ARG A 620 -6.55 -6.03 17.91
C ARG A 620 -5.49 -6.84 18.65
N ALA A 621 -5.90 -7.88 19.36
CA ALA A 621 -4.98 -8.90 19.84
C ALA A 621 -4.19 -9.46 18.64
N GLN A 622 -3.01 -8.89 18.42
CA GLN A 622 -1.88 -9.47 17.74
C GLN A 622 -1.01 -10.05 18.86
N SER A 623 -1.35 -11.25 19.30
CA SER A 623 -0.48 -12.03 20.17
C SER A 623 -0.62 -13.51 19.82
N VAL A 624 0.50 -14.01 19.29
CA VAL A 624 0.94 -15.39 18.96
C VAL A 624 0.50 -15.96 17.62
#